data_AF-A0A7J2NKP9-F1
#
_entry.id   AF-A0A7J2NKP9-F1
#
_cell.length_a   1.000
_cell.length_b   1.000
_cell.length_c   1.000
_cell.angle_alpha   90.00
_cell.angle_beta   90.00
_cell.angle_gamma   90.00
#
_symmetry.space_group_name_H-M   'P 1'
#
loop_
_entity.id
_entity.type
_entity.pdbx_description
1 polymer ?
#
loop_
_entity_poly.entity_id
_entity_poly.type
_entity_poly.pdbx_seq_one_letter_code
_entity_poly.pdbx_strand_id
1 'polypeptide(L)'
;MSENLPEMPYLRNIGMVVTYKCQVACPHCIIEAGPHRKEEVKLDDASKWIEQIANYRNGYIKVLSLTGGEPFYDLNKLAALSSFGEKKDYLFRR
;
A
#
# COMPACT_ATOMS: atom_id res chain seq x y z
N MET A 1 -19.21 9.65 -26.92
CA MET A 1 -19.42 9.49 -25.46
C MET A 1 -18.07 9.36 -24.81
N SER A 2 -17.52 10.46 -24.29
CA SER A 2 -16.35 10.39 -23.42
C SER A 2 -16.80 9.77 -22.11
N GLU A 3 -16.30 8.58 -21.80
CA GLU A 3 -16.50 7.99 -20.48
C GLU A 3 -15.93 8.97 -19.45
N ASN A 4 -16.78 9.42 -18.52
CA ASN A 4 -16.35 10.16 -17.34
C ASN A 4 -15.55 9.19 -16.46
N LEU A 5 -14.28 8.98 -16.81
CA LEU A 5 -13.36 8.25 -15.95
C LEU A 5 -13.11 9.12 -14.71
N PRO A 6 -13.33 8.60 -13.50
CA PRO A 6 -13.04 9.36 -12.29
C PRO A 6 -11.55 9.75 -12.30
N GLU A 7 -11.30 11.05 -12.21
CA GLU A 7 -9.95 11.61 -12.19
C GLU A 7 -9.20 11.05 -10.97
N MET A 8 -8.00 10.50 -11.20
CA MET A 8 -7.12 10.06 -10.13
C MET A 8 -6.81 11.25 -9.23
N PRO A 9 -7.14 11.20 -7.93
CA PRO A 9 -7.08 12.37 -7.09
C PRO A 9 -5.62 12.84 -6.91
N TYR A 10 -5.32 14.02 -7.48
CA TYR A 10 -3.99 14.62 -7.45
C TYR A 10 -3.48 14.79 -6.02
N LEU A 11 -2.29 14.25 -5.72
CA LEU A 11 -1.62 14.29 -4.41
C LEU A 11 -2.43 13.72 -3.23
N ARG A 12 -3.34 12.77 -3.48
CA ARG A 12 -4.09 12.05 -2.43
C ARG A 12 -3.79 10.56 -2.38
N ASN A 13 -2.63 10.15 -2.91
CA ASN A 13 -2.19 8.76 -2.98
C ASN A 13 -0.93 8.58 -2.14
N ILE A 14 -0.86 7.50 -1.35
CA ILE A 14 0.34 7.10 -0.62
C ILE A 14 0.75 5.70 -1.05
N GLY A 15 2.02 5.52 -1.39
CA GLY A 15 2.65 4.21 -1.54
C GLY A 15 3.29 3.79 -0.22
N MET A 16 2.87 2.67 0.34
CA MET A 16 3.42 2.13 1.59
C MET A 16 4.22 0.86 1.29
N VAL A 17 5.53 0.93 1.51
CA VAL A 17 6.44 -0.23 1.42
C VAL A 17 6.23 -1.13 2.63
N VAL A 18 5.68 -2.33 2.43
CA VAL A 18 5.39 -3.30 3.51
C VAL A 18 6.47 -4.38 3.68
N THR A 19 7.38 -4.47 2.71
CA THR A 19 8.48 -5.43 2.69
C THR A 19 9.55 -5.00 1.69
N TYR A 20 10.82 -5.34 1.93
CA TYR A 20 11.87 -5.30 0.89
C TYR A 20 12.12 -6.66 0.25
N LYS A 21 11.49 -7.72 0.75
CA LYS A 21 11.57 -9.06 0.18
C LYS A 21 10.84 -9.10 -1.16
N CYS A 22 11.49 -9.64 -2.17
CA CYS A 22 10.94 -9.89 -3.50
C CYS A 22 11.50 -11.19 -4.04
N GLN A 23 10.75 -11.95 -4.83
CA GLN A 23 11.23 -13.18 -5.46
C GLN A 23 12.21 -12.89 -6.61
N VAL A 24 12.23 -11.65 -7.11
CA VAL A 24 13.03 -11.21 -8.28
C VAL A 24 13.99 -10.10 -7.85
N ALA A 25 15.19 -10.06 -8.45
CA ALA A 25 16.16 -8.99 -8.31
C ALA A 25 16.24 -8.18 -9.62
N CYS A 26 15.24 -7.33 -9.87
CA CYS A 26 15.15 -6.57 -11.12
C CYS A 26 16.28 -5.52 -11.22
N PRO A 27 17.00 -5.40 -12.36
CA PRO A 27 18.08 -4.42 -12.52
C PRO A 27 17.66 -2.95 -12.35
N HIS A 28 16.37 -2.67 -12.49
CA HIS A 28 15.79 -1.32 -12.41
C HIS A 28 15.01 -1.09 -11.10
N CYS A 29 15.19 -1.94 -10.08
CA CYS A 29 14.47 -1.80 -8.82
C CYS A 29 15.00 -0.60 -8.02
N ILE A 30 14.22 0.48 -7.94
CA ILE A 30 14.61 1.74 -7.26
C ILE A 30 14.85 1.59 -5.74
N ILE A 31 14.28 0.56 -5.11
CA ILE A 31 14.44 0.30 -3.67
C ILE A 31 15.37 -0.88 -3.37
N GLU A 32 16.02 -1.44 -4.40
CA GLU A 32 16.92 -2.60 -4.30
C GLU A 32 16.31 -3.77 -3.52
N ALA A 33 15.03 -4.04 -3.78
CA ALA A 33 14.35 -5.22 -3.26
C ALA A 33 14.90 -6.50 -3.93
N GLY A 34 14.75 -7.63 -3.25
CA GLY A 34 15.18 -8.91 -3.82
C GLY A 34 15.10 -10.08 -2.85
N PRO A 35 15.48 -11.28 -3.31
CA PRO A 35 15.33 -12.51 -2.53
C PRO A 35 16.30 -12.57 -1.33
N HIS A 36 17.34 -11.75 -1.36
CA HIS A 36 18.33 -11.60 -0.29
C HIS A 36 17.85 -10.69 0.85
N ARG A 37 16.84 -9.85 0.61
CA ARG A 37 16.24 -8.95 1.60
C ARG A 37 15.22 -9.68 2.46
N LYS A 38 15.14 -9.32 3.73
CA LYS A 38 14.27 -9.96 4.75
C LYS A 38 13.52 -8.96 5.61
N GLU A 39 13.68 -7.68 5.34
CA GLU A 39 13.09 -6.59 6.08
C GLU A 39 11.59 -6.52 5.75
N GLU A 40 10.78 -6.60 6.80
CA GLU A 40 9.33 -6.64 6.69
C GLU A 40 8.73 -5.74 7.76
N VAL A 41 7.68 -5.00 7.38
CA VAL A 41 6.90 -4.22 8.34
C VAL A 41 6.00 -5.19 9.12
N LYS A 42 5.94 -5.01 10.45
CA LYS A 42 5.01 -5.78 11.29
C LYS A 42 3.58 -5.38 10.98
N LEU A 43 2.67 -6.36 11.02
CA LEU A 43 1.25 -6.15 10.74
C LEU A 43 0.64 -5.04 11.62
N ASP A 44 0.96 -5.03 12.91
CA ASP A 44 0.45 -4.04 13.86
C ASP A 44 0.93 -2.62 13.54
N ASP A 45 2.21 -2.47 13.17
CA ASP A 45 2.78 -1.16 12.84
C ASP A 45 2.19 -0.64 11.53
N ALA A 46 2.10 -1.48 10.51
CA ALA A 46 1.43 -1.14 9.25
C ALA A 46 -0.04 -0.76 9.48
N SER A 47 -0.76 -1.47 10.35
CA SER A 47 -2.17 -1.14 10.68
C SER A 47 -2.29 0.23 11.35
N LYS A 48 -1.40 0.56 12.29
CA LYS A 48 -1.33 1.90 12.92
C LYS A 48 -1.01 2.99 11.89
N TRP A 49 -0.14 2.71 10.92
CA TRP A 49 0.16 3.67 9.85
C TRP A 49 -1.03 3.89 8.93
N ILE A 50 -1.76 2.82 8.56
CA ILE A 50 -3.01 2.93 7.79
C ILE A 50 -4.01 3.83 8.53
N GLU A 51 -4.13 3.68 9.85
CA GLU A 51 -4.99 4.54 10.66
C GLU A 51 -4.54 6.01 10.65
N GLN A 52 -3.24 6.28 10.76
CA GLN A 52 -2.72 7.65 10.65
C GLN A 52 -2.97 8.26 9.25
N ILE A 53 -2.76 7.47 8.20
CA ILE A 53 -3.00 7.87 6.81
C ILE A 53 -4.48 8.21 6.60
N ALA A 54 -5.38 7.37 7.09
CA ALA A 54 -6.82 7.58 7.00
C ALA A 54 -7.27 8.86 7.73
N ASN A 55 -6.64 9.18 8.87
CA ASN A 55 -6.98 10.37 9.65
C ASN A 55 -6.26 11.64 9.19
N TYR A 56 -5.28 11.55 8.27
CA TYR A 56 -4.52 12.70 7.80
C TYR A 56 -5.44 13.76 7.18
N ARG A 57 -5.39 14.97 7.75
CA ARG A 57 -6.24 16.12 7.34
C ARG A 57 -7.71 15.74 7.16
N ASN A 58 -8.24 14.98 8.12
CA ASN A 58 -9.64 14.56 8.16
C ASN A 58 -10.07 13.74 6.92
N GLY A 59 -9.26 12.74 6.54
CA GLY A 59 -9.54 11.86 5.40
C GLY A 59 -9.12 12.44 4.05
N TYR A 60 -8.07 13.25 4.00
CA TYR A 60 -7.58 13.86 2.75
C TYR A 60 -7.02 12.81 1.79
N ILE A 61 -6.33 11.79 2.29
CA ILE A 61 -5.80 10.69 1.47
C ILE A 61 -6.95 9.80 0.99
N LYS A 62 -6.92 9.43 -0.29
CA LYS A 62 -7.99 8.65 -0.96
C LYS A 62 -7.53 7.31 -1.49
N VAL A 63 -6.22 7.12 -1.65
CA VAL A 63 -5.65 5.87 -2.16
C VAL A 63 -4.42 5.49 -1.35
N LEU A 64 -4.38 4.23 -0.96
CA LEU A 64 -3.21 3.57 -0.40
C LEU A 64 -2.80 2.45 -1.33
N SER A 65 -1.59 2.54 -1.85
CA SER A 65 -0.95 1.45 -2.58
C SER A 65 -0.06 0.69 -1.63
N LEU A 66 -0.38 -0.58 -1.38
CA LEU A 66 0.52 -1.51 -0.69
C LEU A 66 1.60 -1.95 -1.68
N THR A 67 2.85 -1.62 -1.39
CA THR A 67 3.99 -1.84 -2.29
C THR A 67 5.20 -2.36 -1.51
N GLY A 68 6.36 -2.39 -2.15
CA GLY A 68 7.64 -2.75 -1.54
C GLY A 68 8.51 -3.48 -2.53
N GLY A 69 9.07 -4.61 -2.09
CA GLY A 69 9.52 -5.66 -2.99
C GLY A 69 8.30 -6.28 -3.68
N GLU A 70 7.94 -7.50 -3.29
CA GLU A 70 6.72 -8.13 -3.79
C GLU A 70 5.72 -8.31 -2.63
N PRO A 71 4.70 -7.44 -2.49
CA PRO A 71 3.69 -7.59 -1.43
C PRO A 71 2.91 -8.92 -1.51
N PHE A 72 2.78 -9.53 -2.70
CA PHE A 72 2.12 -10.83 -2.86
C PHE A 72 2.95 -12.02 -2.35
N TYR A 73 4.20 -11.80 -1.91
CA TYR A 73 5.01 -12.82 -1.23
C TYR A 73 4.32 -13.34 0.05
N ASP A 74 3.57 -12.50 0.77
CA ASP A 74 2.81 -12.88 1.96
C ASP A 74 1.34 -12.47 1.79
N LEU A 75 0.57 -13.37 1.18
CA LEU A 75 -0.86 -13.17 0.89
C LEU A 75 -1.69 -12.94 2.15
N ASN A 76 -1.32 -13.56 3.28
CA ASN A 76 -2.07 -13.42 4.53
C ASN A 76 -1.92 -12.01 5.10
N LYS A 77 -0.68 -11.51 5.17
CA LYS A 77 -0.43 -10.12 5.60
C LYS A 77 -1.04 -9.12 4.64
N LEU A 78 -0.90 -9.34 3.32
CA LEU A 78 -1.50 -8.47 2.31
C LEU A 78 -3.02 -8.39 2.49
N ALA A 79 -3.70 -9.54 2.59
CA ALA A 79 -5.15 -9.61 2.80
C ALA A 79 -5.58 -8.94 4.10
N ALA A 80 -4.83 -9.12 5.20
CA ALA A 80 -5.11 -8.48 6.48
C ALA A 80 -5.03 -6.96 6.39
N LEU A 81 -3.98 -6.42 5.75
CA LEU A 81 -3.80 -4.98 5.57
C LEU A 81 -4.85 -4.38 4.62
N SER A 82 -5.15 -5.06 3.51
CA SER A 82 -6.22 -4.64 2.59
C SER A 82 -7.58 -4.59 3.28
N SER A 83 -7.91 -5.64 4.05
CA SER A 83 -9.16 -5.71 4.82
C SER A 83 -9.23 -4.64 5.91
N PHE A 84 -8.11 -4.36 6.58
CA PHE A 84 -8.04 -3.29 7.59
C PHE A 84 -8.28 -1.92 6.96
N GLY A 85 -7.70 -1.67 5.79
CA GLY A 85 -7.92 -0.45 5.03
C GLY A 85 -9.36 -0.26 4.55
N GLU A 86 -10.01 -1.33 4.10
CA GLU A 86 -11.42 -1.33 3.67
C GLU A 86 -12.37 -1.03 4.84
N LYS A 87 -12.22 -1.71 5.98
CA LYS A 87 -13.08 -1.55 7.16
C LYS A 87 -13.09 -0.14 7.74
N LYS A 88 -12.07 0.66 7.43
CA LYS A 88 -12.00 2.07 7.85
C LYS A 88 -12.81 2.99 6.93
N ASP A 89 -13.45 2.48 5.87
CA ASP A 89 -14.33 3.25 4.97
C ASP A 89 -13.59 4.33 4.13
N TYR A 90 -12.26 4.17 3.98
CA TYR A 90 -11.37 5.20 3.42
C TYR A 90 -10.43 4.76 2.28
N LEU A 91 -10.51 3.52 1.78
CA LEU A 91 -9.52 3.04 0.80
C LEU A 91 -10.02 2.51 -0.54
N PHE A 92 -11.33 2.49 -0.77
CA PHE A 92 -11.91 2.35 -2.10
C PHE A 92 -13.25 3.09 -2.17
N ARG A 93 -13.23 4.42 -1.98
CA ARG A 93 -14.38 5.24 -2.42
C ARG A 93 -14.33 5.30 -3.95
N ARG A 94 -15.02 4.37 -4.61
CA ARG A 94 -15.61 4.68 -5.91
C ARG A 94 -16.66 5.76 -5.75
#